data_AF-A0A1F5BFF9-F1
#
_entry.id   AF-A0A1F5BFF9-F1
#
_cell.length_a   1.000
_cell.length_b   1.000
_cell.length_c   1.000
_cell.angle_alpha   90.00
_cell.angle_beta   90.00
_cell.angle_gamma   90.00
#
_symmetry.space_group_name_H-M   'P 1'
#
loop_
_entity.id
_entity.type
_entity.pdbx_description
1 polymer ?
#
loop_
_entity_poly.entity_id
_entity_poly.type
_entity_poly.pdbx_seq_one_letter_code
_entity_poly.pdbx_strand_id
1 'polypeptide(L)'
;MNASDVLLSPPVAFLVFLALSYGIYGLGRALAPKLKKTGGKLKTYACGEDIPGVKLQWGYRLFFFIALFFTMMHVAVLVMATVPSGAIVFFSLIYLVMIFLSVVALITRS
;
A
#
# COMPACT_ATOMS: atom_id res chain seq x y z
N MET A 1 9.79 -29.61 -13.57
CA MET A 1 9.75 -28.14 -13.39
C MET A 1 10.95 -27.58 -14.12
N ASN A 2 10.73 -26.67 -15.06
CA ASN A 2 11.83 -26.02 -15.75
C ASN A 2 12.47 -24.96 -14.84
N ALA A 3 13.72 -24.59 -15.10
CA ALA A 3 14.41 -23.54 -14.33
C ALA A 3 13.64 -22.21 -14.34
N SER A 4 12.92 -21.93 -15.42
CA SER A 4 12.02 -20.78 -15.57
C SER A 4 10.85 -20.80 -14.58
N ASP A 5 10.25 -21.96 -14.33
CA ASP A 5 9.08 -22.11 -13.46
C ASP A 5 9.45 -21.89 -12.00
N VAL A 6 10.65 -22.32 -11.62
CA VAL A 6 11.20 -22.10 -10.28
C VAL A 6 11.52 -20.62 -10.07
N LEU A 7 12.13 -19.96 -11.06
CA LEU A 7 12.46 -18.54 -11.00
C LEU A 7 11.21 -17.64 -10.93
N LEU A 8 10.15 -17.99 -11.66
CA LEU A 8 8.87 -17.27 -11.69
C LEU A 8 7.94 -17.62 -10.53
N SER A 9 8.31 -18.57 -9.67
CA SER A 9 7.52 -18.87 -8.47
C SER A 9 7.45 -17.65 -7.55
N PRO A 10 6.28 -17.27 -7.01
CA PRO A 10 6.12 -16.04 -6.22
C PRO A 10 7.12 -15.89 -5.06
N PRO A 11 7.46 -16.94 -4.29
CA PRO A 11 8.45 -16.83 -3.21
C PRO A 11 9.86 -16.52 -3.73
N VAL A 12 10.28 -17.17 -4.82
CA VAL A 12 11.62 -16.98 -5.40
C VAL A 12 11.73 -15.60 -6.03
N ALA A 13 10.73 -15.19 -6.83
CA ALA A 13 10.69 -13.86 -7.43
C ALA A 13 10.76 -12.75 -6.36
N PHE A 14 9.99 -12.90 -5.26
CA PHE A 14 10.04 -11.97 -4.12
C PHE A 14 11.46 -11.85 -3.54
N LEU A 15 12.14 -12.97 -3.29
CA LEU A 15 13.50 -12.97 -2.75
C LEU A 15 14.51 -12.31 -3.71
N VAL A 16 14.37 -12.53 -5.02
CA VAL A 16 15.21 -11.90 -6.03
C VAL A 16 15.02 -10.37 -6.02
N PHE A 17 13.78 -9.88 -6.03
CA PHE A 17 13.52 -8.44 -5.99
C PHE A 17 13.92 -7.80 -4.66
N LEU A 18 13.78 -8.52 -3.55
CA LEU A 18 14.25 -8.09 -2.24
C LEU A 18 15.77 -7.95 -2.23
N ALA A 19 16.48 -8.99 -2.71
CA ALA A 19 17.95 -8.96 -2.83
C ALA A 19 18.42 -7.82 -3.72
N LEU A 20 17.76 -7.61 -4.86
CA LEU A 20 18.04 -6.50 -5.77
C LEU A 20 17.85 -5.14 -5.08
N SER A 21 16.74 -4.97 -4.35
CA SER A 21 16.44 -3.72 -3.62
C SER A 21 17.49 -3.42 -2.54
N TYR A 22 17.91 -4.43 -1.78
CA TYR A 22 19.01 -4.30 -0.81
C TYR A 22 20.35 -4.03 -1.50
N GLY A 23 20.60 -4.62 -2.67
CA GLY A 23 21.78 -4.36 -3.47
C GLY A 23 21.86 -2.90 -3.90
N ILE A 24 20.76 -2.35 -4.44
CA ILE A 24 20.67 -0.94 -4.83
C ILE A 24 20.84 -0.03 -3.61
N TYR A 25 20.18 -0.35 -2.50
CA TYR A 25 20.32 0.42 -1.25
C TYR A 25 21.77 0.41 -0.72
N GLY A 26 22.42 -0.75 -0.72
CA GLY A 26 23.80 -0.91 -0.29
C GLY A 26 24.78 -0.15 -1.19
N LEU A 27 24.59 -0.23 -2.51
CA LEU A 27 25.39 0.50 -3.49
C LEU A 27 25.21 2.02 -3.33
N GLY A 28 23.96 2.49 -3.19
CA GLY A 28 23.67 3.89 -2.91
C GLY A 28 24.32 4.37 -1.61
N ARG A 29 24.31 3.55 -0.56
CA ARG A 29 25.00 3.84 0.71
C ARG A 29 26.52 3.87 0.57
N ALA A 30 27.10 2.99 -0.25
CA ALA A 30 28.55 2.93 -0.47
C ALA A 30 29.07 4.12 -1.30
N LEU A 31 28.28 4.56 -2.28
CA LEU A 31 28.60 5.72 -3.13
C LEU A 31 28.32 7.06 -2.42
N ALA A 32 27.39 7.10 -1.47
CA ALA A 32 27.01 8.33 -0.79
C ALA A 32 28.15 8.90 0.09
N PRO A 33 28.35 10.23 0.09
CA PRO A 33 29.25 10.88 1.03
C PRO A 33 28.86 10.61 2.48
N LYS A 34 29.86 10.41 3.35
CA LYS A 34 29.62 10.20 4.79
C LYS A 34 28.93 11.41 5.40
N LEU A 35 27.84 11.18 6.13
CA LEU A 35 27.09 12.24 6.80
C LEU A 35 27.90 12.87 7.93
N LYS A 36 28.24 14.15 7.79
CA LYS A 36 28.76 14.98 8.88
C LYS A 36 27.60 15.69 9.58
N LYS A 37 27.31 15.32 10.83
CA LYS A 37 26.24 15.91 11.66
C LYS A 37 26.62 17.33 12.08
N THR A 38 26.39 18.31 11.21
CA THR A 38 26.72 19.73 11.44
C THR A 38 25.52 20.61 11.19
N GLY A 39 25.24 21.53 12.11
CA GLY A 39 24.18 22.54 11.99
C GLY A 39 22.78 21.91 11.85
N GLY A 40 21.98 22.46 10.95
CA GLY A 40 20.59 22.03 10.70
C GLY A 40 20.43 20.80 9.79
N LYS A 41 21.50 20.10 9.39
CA LYS A 41 21.41 18.96 8.42
C LYS A 41 20.50 17.81 8.85
N LEU A 42 20.29 17.66 10.16
CA LEU A 42 19.40 16.67 10.75
C LEU A 42 18.04 17.24 11.19
N LYS A 43 17.87 18.57 11.09
CA LYS A 43 16.60 19.23 11.42
C LYS A 43 15.64 19.06 10.24
N THR A 44 14.34 18.96 10.55
CA THR A 44 13.28 18.97 9.53
C THR A 44 13.35 20.27 8.74
N TYR A 45 13.18 20.19 7.43
CA TYR A 45 13.12 21.40 6.60
C TYR A 45 11.84 22.18 6.92
N ALA A 46 12.01 23.41 7.40
CA ALA A 46 10.93 24.32 7.76
C ALA A 46 11.18 25.71 7.16
N CYS A 47 11.57 25.78 5.88
CA CYS A 47 11.81 27.04 5.17
C CYS A 47 12.80 28.01 5.85
N GLY A 48 13.70 27.49 6.69
CA GLY A 48 14.67 28.28 7.47
C GLY A 48 14.21 28.65 8.89
N GLU A 49 12.98 28.31 9.26
CA GLU A 49 12.44 28.51 10.62
C GLU A 49 12.89 27.39 11.58
N ASP A 50 13.09 27.72 12.86
CA ASP A 50 13.41 26.74 13.91
C ASP A 50 12.14 26.18 14.55
N ILE A 51 11.37 25.45 13.74
CA ILE A 51 10.12 24.81 14.19
C ILE A 51 10.46 23.48 14.87
N PRO A 52 9.94 23.21 16.09
CA PRO A 52 10.14 21.91 16.71
C PRO A 52 9.52 20.82 15.82
N GLY A 53 10.29 19.75 15.57
CA GLY A 53 9.86 18.60 14.77
C GLY A 53 8.80 17.76 15.51
N VAL A 54 7.61 18.32 15.67
CA VAL A 54 6.47 17.63 16.28
C VAL A 54 5.68 16.88 15.23
N LYS A 55 5.15 15.71 15.59
CA LYS A 55 4.24 14.97 14.72
C LYS A 55 2.88 15.67 14.75
N LEU A 56 2.54 16.41 13.70
CA LEU A 56 1.19 16.95 13.55
C LEU A 56 0.20 15.82 13.25
N GLN A 57 -0.90 15.79 14.00
CA GLN A 57 -2.06 14.97 13.63
C GLN A 57 -2.92 15.77 12.66
N TRP A 58 -2.77 15.49 11.37
CA TRP A 58 -3.60 16.09 10.33
C TRP A 58 -5.00 15.49 10.36
N GLY A 59 -6.02 16.32 10.12
CA GLY A 59 -7.40 15.86 9.98
C GLY A 59 -7.59 15.10 8.68
N TYR A 60 -7.45 13.78 8.69
CA TYR A 60 -7.62 12.92 7.51
C TYR A 60 -9.09 12.61 7.18
N ARG A 61 -10.05 13.44 7.62
CA ARG A 61 -11.49 13.13 7.48
C ARG A 61 -11.88 12.84 6.02
N LEU A 62 -11.40 13.65 5.08
CA LEU A 62 -11.66 13.48 3.63
C LEU A 62 -10.94 12.25 3.05
N PHE A 63 -9.73 11.94 3.53
CA PHE A 63 -8.99 10.76 3.09
C PHE A 63 -9.59 9.45 3.61
N PHE A 64 -10.12 9.47 4.84
CA PHE A 64 -10.63 8.28 5.51
C PHE A 64 -11.80 7.65 4.76
N PHE A 65 -12.70 8.48 4.21
CA PHE A 65 -13.79 8.03 3.33
C PHE A 65 -13.24 7.27 2.10
N ILE A 66 -12.24 7.84 1.42
CA ILE A 66 -11.64 7.24 0.22
C ILE A 66 -10.92 5.93 0.56
N ALA A 67 -10.22 5.89 1.70
CA ALA A 67 -9.53 4.68 2.17
C ALA A 67 -10.52 3.54 2.44
N LEU A 68 -11.63 3.82 3.14
CA LEU A 68 -12.66 2.82 3.40
C LEU A 68 -13.32 2.34 2.11
N PHE A 69 -13.66 3.25 1.20
CA PHE A 69 -14.17 2.90 -0.12
C PHE A 69 -13.22 1.95 -0.86
N PHE A 70 -11.93 2.30 -0.92
CA PHE A 70 -10.92 1.47 -1.58
C PHE A 70 -10.84 0.07 -0.94
N THR A 71 -10.82 -0.03 0.39
CA THR A 71 -10.77 -1.33 1.06
C THR A 71 -11.99 -2.21 0.77
N MET A 72 -13.20 -1.64 0.76
CA MET A 72 -14.42 -2.38 0.40
C MET A 72 -14.37 -2.88 -1.04
N MET A 73 -13.94 -2.03 -1.98
CA MET A 73 -13.77 -2.43 -3.38
C MET A 73 -12.69 -3.50 -3.54
N HIS A 74 -11.58 -3.38 -2.82
CA HIS A 74 -10.48 -4.34 -2.90
C HIS A 74 -10.91 -5.74 -2.44
N VAL A 75 -11.61 -5.82 -1.31
CA VAL A 75 -12.16 -7.09 -0.80
C VAL A 75 -13.24 -7.61 -1.75
N ALA A 76 -14.09 -6.72 -2.29
CA ALA A 76 -15.13 -7.14 -3.22
C ALA A 76 -14.55 -7.81 -4.47
N VAL A 77 -13.54 -7.20 -5.09
CA VAL A 77 -12.85 -7.78 -6.25
C VAL A 77 -12.17 -9.10 -5.88
N LEU A 78 -11.51 -9.19 -4.72
CA LEU A 78 -10.87 -10.43 -4.26
C LEU A 78 -11.88 -11.58 -4.10
N VAL A 79 -13.02 -11.32 -3.47
CA VAL A 79 -14.08 -12.31 -3.31
C VAL A 79 -14.64 -12.71 -4.68
N MET A 80 -14.93 -11.74 -5.55
CA MET A 80 -15.43 -12.03 -6.89
C MET A 80 -14.45 -12.86 -7.74
N ALA A 81 -13.14 -12.58 -7.64
CA ALA A 81 -12.11 -13.29 -8.38
C ALA A 81 -11.88 -14.73 -7.87
N THR A 82 -12.27 -15.04 -6.62
CA THR A 82 -12.04 -16.35 -5.99
C THR A 82 -13.29 -17.23 -5.94
N VAL A 83 -14.44 -16.75 -6.42
CA VAL A 83 -15.68 -17.54 -6.45
C VAL A 83 -15.56 -18.70 -7.45
N PRO A 84 -15.81 -19.95 -7.02
CA PRO A 84 -15.83 -21.10 -7.92
C PRO A 84 -17.05 -21.07 -8.85
N SER A 85 -16.89 -21.60 -10.06
CA SER A 85 -17.99 -21.71 -11.02
C SER A 85 -19.06 -22.70 -10.54
N GLY A 86 -20.34 -22.39 -10.80
CA GLY A 86 -21.49 -23.22 -10.42
C GLY A 86 -22.64 -22.42 -9.80
N ALA A 87 -23.52 -23.09 -9.05
CA ALA A 87 -24.69 -22.47 -8.43
C ALA A 87 -24.36 -21.40 -7.37
N ILE A 88 -23.13 -21.41 -6.84
CA ILE A 88 -22.64 -20.45 -5.82
C ILE A 88 -22.49 -19.04 -6.40
N VAL A 89 -22.37 -18.90 -7.73
CA VAL A 89 -22.23 -17.60 -8.42
C VAL A 89 -23.42 -16.66 -8.14
N PHE A 90 -24.61 -17.22 -7.88
CA PHE A 90 -25.77 -16.40 -7.50
C PHE A 90 -25.59 -15.68 -6.16
N PHE A 91 -24.86 -16.27 -5.21
CA PHE A 91 -24.52 -15.60 -3.94
C PHE A 91 -23.58 -14.41 -4.16
N SER A 92 -22.72 -14.46 -5.18
CA SER A 92 -21.84 -13.34 -5.53
C SER A 92 -22.61 -12.11 -5.98
N LEU A 93 -23.76 -12.28 -6.64
CA LEU A 93 -24.63 -11.16 -7.01
C LEU A 93 -25.22 -10.48 -5.76
N ILE A 94 -25.70 -11.28 -4.79
CA ILE A 94 -26.21 -10.75 -3.51
C ILE A 94 -25.10 -10.00 -2.76
N TYR A 95 -23.89 -10.56 -2.75
CA TYR A 95 -22.73 -9.93 -2.16
C TYR A 95 -22.40 -8.58 -2.82
N LEU A 96 -22.42 -8.50 -4.15
CA LEU A 96 -22.21 -7.24 -4.88
C LEU A 96 -23.27 -6.18 -4.54
N VAL A 97 -24.54 -6.57 -4.43
CA VAL A 97 -25.62 -5.67 -4.01
C VAL A 97 -25.34 -5.14 -2.59
N MET A 98 -24.92 -6.00 -1.66
CA MET A 98 -24.58 -5.59 -0.30
C MET A 98 -23.38 -4.62 -0.24
N ILE A 99 -22.35 -4.88 -1.05
CA ILE A 99 -21.20 -3.98 -1.17
C ILE A 99 -21.62 -2.63 -1.77
N PHE A 100 -22.46 -2.64 -2.80
CA PHE A 100 -23.00 -1.42 -3.39
C PHE A 100 -23.77 -0.58 -2.36
N LEU A 101 -24.67 -1.21 -1.60
CA LEU A 101 -25.41 -0.54 -0.52
C LEU A 101 -24.45 0.03 0.55
N SER A 102 -23.40 -0.71 0.89
CA SER A 102 -22.39 -0.26 1.85
C SER A 102 -21.62 0.97 1.35
N VAL A 103 -21.27 1.00 0.06
CA VAL A 103 -20.63 2.16 -0.59
C VAL A 103 -21.57 3.36 -0.62
N VAL A 104 -22.83 3.17 -1.01
CA VAL A 104 -23.84 4.24 -1.01
C VAL A 104 -24.00 4.82 0.40
N ALA A 105 -24.17 3.96 1.41
CA ALA A 105 -24.29 4.39 2.80
C ALA A 105 -23.06 5.18 3.27
N LEU A 106 -21.85 4.78 2.83
CA LEU A 106 -20.63 5.50 3.14
C LEU A 106 -20.63 6.89 2.49
N ILE A 107 -21.00 7.01 1.21
CA ILE A 107 -21.01 8.28 0.45
C ILE A 107 -22.04 9.24 1.02
N THR A 108 -23.23 8.76 1.36
CA THR A 108 -24.33 9.61 1.83
C THR A 108 -24.12 10.11 3.26
N ARG A 109 -23.31 9.41 4.07
CA ARG A 109 -23.08 9.73 5.50
C ARG A 109 -21.78 10.50 5.75
N SER A 110 -20.86 10.57 4.79
CA SER A 110 -19.57 11.27 4.89
C SER A 110 -19.68 12.78 4.67
#